data_AF-A0A2R7KCI0-F1
#
_entry.id   AF-A0A2R7KCI0-F1
#
_cell.length_a   1.000
_cell.length_b   1.000
_cell.length_c   1.000
_cell.angle_alpha   90.00
_cell.angle_beta   90.00
_cell.angle_gamma   90.00
#
_symmetry.space_group_name_H-M   'P 1'
#
loop_
_entity.id
_entity.type
_entity.pdbx_description
1 polymer ?
#
loop_
_entity_poly.entity_id
_entity_poly.type
_entity_poly.pdbx_seq_one_letter_code
_entity_poly.pdbx_strand_id
1 'polypeptide(L)'
;MNKNESDIQEELNDETLAPFYKRSSFIYLTIACLALIATAVAAVFYKNHPDLDNISNIADHDLRAGGYKAILLLDKGEKFVLSDVGKGEITKENGIRILENPGGELRYQAQDLAGDTIFNSNQTAMVYHVIKTPRGGQYKIVLSDGTKVWLNAASSLRYPDKFNTTVREVELKGEAYFEVGEQDSIPFVVKSSLQKSLVTAGHFNISNYADDPVTTVTLLQGHLELVSVNKSKKASDDLTPERVWLEPGDEGWVTATGLKLVKVHPDESISWKNGYFQFSNADLKSVMREMSRWYDADVIYEGDIPDVKFNGEVRRDVSASAFLEMLAYLKVKFKIRKNDQGRNEILVRRQRNN
;
A
#
# COMPACT_ATOMS: atom_id res chain seq x y z
N MET A 1 59.34 -60.55 -65.25
CA MET A 1 59.60 -59.10 -65.41
C MET A 1 58.84 -58.42 -64.28
N ASN A 2 59.57 -58.04 -63.22
CA ASN A 2 59.02 -57.50 -61.98
C ASN A 2 58.37 -56.13 -62.23
N LYS A 3 57.13 -55.96 -61.79
CA LYS A 3 56.57 -54.64 -61.46
C LYS A 3 56.61 -54.50 -59.94
N ASN A 4 57.14 -53.36 -59.50
CA ASN A 4 57.55 -53.02 -58.13
C ASN A 4 56.39 -52.92 -57.14
N GLU A 5 56.70 -53.21 -55.87
CA GLU A 5 55.87 -53.02 -54.66
C GLU A 5 55.54 -51.54 -54.32
N SER A 6 55.98 -50.57 -55.13
CA SER A 6 55.72 -49.14 -54.87
C SER A 6 54.30 -48.69 -55.22
N ASP A 7 53.59 -49.44 -56.06
CA ASP A 7 52.25 -49.04 -56.53
C ASP A 7 51.12 -49.52 -55.60
N ILE A 8 51.42 -50.32 -54.57
CA ILE A 8 50.40 -50.90 -53.67
C ILE A 8 50.19 -50.03 -52.40
N GLN A 9 51.11 -49.12 -52.07
CA GLN A 9 50.96 -48.26 -50.88
C GLN A 9 50.18 -46.97 -51.11
N GLU A 10 49.80 -46.63 -52.34
CA GLU A 10 48.96 -45.46 -52.62
C GLU A 10 47.45 -45.76 -52.57
N GLU A 11 47.05 -47.03 -52.44
CA GLU A 11 45.65 -47.47 -52.44
C GLU A 11 45.06 -47.71 -51.03
N LEU A 12 45.81 -47.41 -49.95
CA LEU A 12 45.43 -47.71 -48.57
C LEU A 12 45.04 -46.50 -47.71
N ASN A 13 44.88 -45.30 -48.31
CA ASN A 13 44.65 -44.07 -47.55
C ASN A 13 43.38 -43.28 -47.92
N ASP A 14 42.32 -43.94 -48.40
CA ASP A 14 41.02 -43.27 -48.54
C ASP A 14 39.81 -44.17 -48.27
N GLU A 15 39.78 -44.87 -47.13
CA GLU A 15 38.51 -45.25 -46.51
C GLU A 15 38.20 -44.27 -45.37
N THR A 16 37.84 -43.04 -45.75
CA THR A 16 37.11 -42.16 -44.83
C THR A 16 35.72 -42.75 -44.61
N LEU A 17 35.53 -43.44 -43.47
CA LEU A 17 34.22 -43.92 -43.03
C LEU A 17 33.22 -42.75 -43.02
N ALA A 18 32.33 -42.72 -44.00
CA ALA A 18 31.28 -41.70 -44.08
C ALA A 18 30.40 -41.82 -42.82
N PRO A 19 30.10 -40.71 -42.12
CA PRO A 19 29.25 -40.76 -40.94
C PRO A 19 27.87 -41.30 -41.31
N PHE A 20 27.44 -42.37 -40.63
CA PHE A 20 26.22 -43.14 -40.91
C PHE A 20 24.91 -42.32 -40.77
N TYR A 21 24.98 -41.08 -40.29
CA TYR A 21 23.83 -40.18 -40.16
C TYR A 21 24.14 -38.79 -40.74
N LYS A 22 23.30 -38.33 -41.68
CA LYS A 22 23.36 -36.98 -42.25
C LYS A 22 23.11 -35.94 -41.15
N ARG A 23 23.92 -34.86 -41.13
CA ARG A 23 23.80 -33.71 -40.20
C ARG A 23 22.39 -33.15 -40.07
N SER A 24 21.55 -33.26 -41.10
CA SER A 24 20.15 -32.84 -41.08
C SER A 24 19.28 -33.66 -40.11
N SER A 25 19.58 -34.95 -39.92
CA SER A 25 18.82 -35.83 -39.02
C SER A 25 18.99 -35.44 -37.55
N PHE A 26 20.15 -34.89 -37.19
CA PHE A 26 20.39 -34.35 -35.85
C PHE A 26 19.55 -33.10 -35.55
N ILE A 27 19.26 -32.27 -36.57
CA ILE A 27 18.43 -31.07 -36.43
C ILE A 27 16.97 -31.46 -36.14
N TYR A 28 16.46 -32.49 -36.82
CA TYR A 28 15.10 -32.98 -36.54
C TYR A 28 14.99 -33.65 -35.16
N LEU A 29 16.04 -34.33 -34.72
CA LEU A 29 16.09 -34.95 -33.39
C LEU A 29 16.11 -33.89 -32.28
N THR A 30 16.88 -32.81 -32.45
CA THR A 30 16.93 -31.71 -31.46
C THR A 30 15.60 -30.96 -31.39
N ILE A 31 14.95 -30.70 -32.54
CA ILE A 31 13.61 -30.08 -32.58
C ILE A 31 12.58 -30.97 -31.85
N ALA A 32 12.61 -32.29 -32.06
CA ALA A 32 11.69 -33.22 -31.39
C ALA A 32 11.89 -33.25 -29.87
N CYS A 33 13.14 -33.24 -29.39
CA CYS A 33 13.43 -33.18 -27.96
C CYS A 33 12.96 -31.87 -27.32
N LEU A 34 13.15 -30.73 -28.00
CA LEU A 34 12.69 -29.43 -27.53
C LEU A 34 11.15 -29.36 -27.46
N ALA A 35 10.47 -29.92 -28.46
CA ALA A 35 9.01 -30.02 -28.45
C ALA A 35 8.51 -30.90 -27.29
N LEU A 36 9.15 -32.04 -27.03
CA LEU A 36 8.81 -32.90 -25.89
C LEU A 36 9.00 -32.21 -24.55
N ILE A 37 10.13 -31.51 -24.36
CA ILE A 37 10.38 -30.73 -23.15
C ILE A 37 9.33 -29.62 -23.01
N ALA A 38 9.01 -28.89 -24.07
CA ALA A 38 7.98 -27.84 -24.05
C ALA A 38 6.60 -28.43 -23.68
N THR A 39 6.22 -29.58 -24.25
CA THR A 39 4.95 -30.25 -23.92
C THR A 39 4.94 -30.80 -22.49
N ALA A 40 6.05 -31.31 -21.98
CA ALA A 40 6.14 -31.78 -20.60
C ALA A 40 6.07 -30.61 -19.61
N VAL A 41 6.74 -29.49 -19.91
CA VAL A 41 6.63 -28.24 -19.14
C VAL A 41 5.21 -27.70 -19.18
N ALA A 42 4.57 -27.66 -20.36
CA ALA A 42 3.18 -27.24 -20.50
C ALA A 42 2.21 -28.17 -19.75
N ALA A 43 2.44 -29.48 -19.77
CA ALA A 43 1.63 -30.46 -19.03
C ALA A 43 1.83 -30.34 -17.52
N VAL A 44 3.06 -30.10 -17.05
CA VAL A 44 3.34 -29.81 -15.64
C VAL A 44 2.69 -28.49 -15.22
N PHE A 45 2.75 -27.46 -16.06
CA PHE A 45 2.10 -26.18 -15.81
C PHE A 45 0.58 -26.33 -15.77
N TYR A 46 -0.02 -27.05 -16.72
CA TYR A 46 -1.45 -27.35 -16.78
C TYR A 46 -1.94 -28.20 -15.61
N LYS A 47 -1.16 -29.20 -15.17
CA LYS A 47 -1.48 -30.06 -14.02
C LYS A 47 -1.28 -29.36 -12.67
N ASN A 48 -0.36 -28.40 -12.61
CA ASN A 48 -0.10 -27.60 -11.42
C ASN A 48 -0.86 -26.27 -11.40
N HIS A 49 -1.60 -25.94 -12.46
CA HIS A 49 -2.58 -24.88 -12.39
C HIS A 49 -3.65 -25.29 -11.38
N PRO A 50 -3.89 -24.49 -10.32
CA PRO A 50 -4.96 -24.78 -9.39
C PRO A 50 -6.28 -24.87 -10.17
N ASP A 51 -7.14 -25.84 -9.84
CA ASP A 51 -8.49 -25.95 -10.40
C ASP A 51 -9.19 -24.58 -10.34
N LEU A 52 -9.36 -23.98 -11.52
CA LEU A 52 -10.05 -22.71 -11.73
C LEU A 52 -11.57 -22.86 -11.52
N ASP A 53 -12.06 -24.06 -11.19
CA ASP A 53 -13.42 -24.30 -10.70
C ASP A 53 -13.75 -23.54 -9.40
N ASN A 54 -12.74 -22.95 -8.73
CA ASN A 54 -13.00 -22.00 -7.64
C ASN A 54 -13.47 -20.61 -8.13
N ILE A 55 -13.39 -20.29 -9.42
CA ILE A 55 -13.60 -18.94 -9.98
C ILE A 55 -15.00 -18.77 -10.61
N SER A 56 -15.67 -19.87 -10.94
CA SER A 56 -16.98 -19.85 -11.63
C SER A 56 -18.13 -19.23 -10.82
N ASN A 57 -17.96 -18.98 -9.51
CA ASN A 57 -18.91 -18.25 -8.67
C ASN A 57 -18.47 -16.82 -8.30
N ILE A 58 -17.37 -16.30 -8.86
CA ILE A 58 -16.79 -15.00 -8.47
C ILE A 58 -17.26 -13.85 -9.38
N ALA A 59 -17.55 -14.12 -10.66
CA ALA A 59 -17.79 -13.07 -11.66
C ALA A 59 -19.08 -12.25 -11.46
N ASP A 60 -20.15 -12.82 -10.90
CA ASP A 60 -21.44 -12.11 -10.72
C ASP A 60 -21.47 -11.19 -9.47
N HIS A 61 -20.46 -11.29 -8.59
CA HIS A 61 -20.40 -10.56 -7.31
C HIS A 61 -19.01 -9.98 -7.01
N ASP A 62 -18.22 -9.68 -8.05
CA ASP A 62 -16.87 -9.14 -7.86
C ASP A 62 -16.88 -7.73 -7.24
N LEU A 63 -15.85 -7.44 -6.46
CA LEU A 63 -15.70 -6.16 -5.77
C LEU A 63 -14.79 -5.24 -6.58
N ARG A 64 -15.30 -4.05 -6.85
CA ARG A 64 -14.52 -3.02 -7.55
C ARG A 64 -13.44 -2.47 -6.65
N ALA A 65 -12.31 -2.12 -7.24
CA ALA A 65 -11.27 -1.35 -6.58
C ALA A 65 -11.82 -0.05 -5.95
N GLY A 66 -11.12 0.41 -4.91
CA GLY A 66 -11.38 1.72 -4.32
C GLY A 66 -11.16 2.89 -5.29
N GLY A 67 -11.56 4.08 -4.89
CA GLY A 67 -11.43 5.31 -5.69
C GLY A 67 -11.29 6.55 -4.82
N TYR A 68 -11.39 7.75 -5.42
CA TYR A 68 -11.32 8.99 -4.65
C TYR A 68 -12.68 9.31 -4.03
N LYS A 69 -12.81 9.02 -2.74
CA LYS A 69 -14.05 9.20 -1.97
C LYS A 69 -13.70 9.67 -0.59
N ALA A 70 -14.32 10.77 -0.15
CA ALA A 70 -14.18 11.26 1.21
C ALA A 70 -15.44 11.98 1.68
N ILE A 71 -15.49 12.26 2.98
CA ILE A 71 -16.51 13.10 3.60
C ILE A 71 -15.78 14.17 4.39
N LEU A 72 -16.05 15.44 4.07
CA LEU A 72 -15.63 16.58 4.87
C LEU A 72 -16.72 16.91 5.89
N LEU A 73 -16.34 17.06 7.15
CA LEU A 73 -17.18 17.46 8.27
C LEU A 73 -16.67 18.80 8.81
N LEU A 74 -17.51 19.83 8.81
CA LEU A 74 -17.18 21.13 9.40
C LEU A 74 -17.58 21.18 10.89
N ASP A 75 -17.11 22.19 11.61
CA ASP A 75 -17.35 22.36 13.05
C ASP A 75 -18.83 22.54 13.40
N LYS A 76 -19.59 23.21 12.54
CA LYS A 76 -21.05 23.41 12.65
C LYS A 76 -21.86 22.15 12.31
N GLY A 77 -21.19 21.04 11.99
CA GLY A 77 -21.81 19.75 11.70
C GLY A 77 -22.20 19.53 10.23
N GLU A 78 -21.94 20.51 9.36
CA GLU A 78 -22.14 20.40 7.91
C GLU A 78 -21.28 19.27 7.33
N LYS A 79 -21.84 18.56 6.34
CA LYS A 79 -21.21 17.39 5.73
C LYS A 79 -21.18 17.52 4.22
N PHE A 80 -20.01 17.35 3.63
CA PHE A 80 -19.82 17.37 2.18
C PHE A 80 -19.24 16.04 1.72
N VAL A 81 -19.96 15.35 0.84
CA VAL A 81 -19.45 14.15 0.16
C VAL A 81 -18.54 14.58 -0.98
N LEU A 82 -17.31 14.08 -0.98
CA LEU A 82 -16.26 14.38 -1.96
C LEU A 82 -16.04 13.16 -2.87
N SER A 83 -15.79 13.39 -4.16
CA SER A 83 -15.61 12.34 -5.17
C SER A 83 -14.55 12.70 -6.21
N ASP A 84 -14.36 11.82 -7.20
CA ASP A 84 -13.37 11.96 -8.26
C ASP A 84 -13.64 13.15 -9.21
N VAL A 85 -14.92 13.54 -9.37
CA VAL A 85 -15.35 14.54 -10.37
C VAL A 85 -14.97 15.96 -9.95
N GLY A 86 -14.92 16.22 -8.65
CA GLY A 86 -14.78 17.56 -8.10
C GLY A 86 -16.06 18.40 -8.26
N LYS A 87 -16.21 19.42 -7.42
CA LYS A 87 -17.36 20.33 -7.41
C LYS A 87 -16.99 21.80 -7.50
N GLY A 88 -15.69 22.12 -7.52
CA GLY A 88 -15.22 23.50 -7.42
C GLY A 88 -15.33 23.99 -5.98
N GLU A 89 -15.86 25.20 -5.76
CA GLU A 89 -15.97 25.74 -4.41
C GLU A 89 -17.08 25.06 -3.61
N ILE A 90 -16.72 24.48 -2.45
CA ILE A 90 -17.65 23.83 -1.53
C ILE A 90 -18.29 24.87 -0.61
N THR A 91 -17.45 25.66 0.05
CA THR A 91 -17.86 26.69 1.00
C THR A 91 -16.76 27.73 1.19
N LYS A 92 -17.12 28.82 1.84
CA LYS A 92 -16.24 29.90 2.25
C LYS A 92 -16.55 30.32 3.67
N GLU A 93 -15.62 30.11 4.59
CA GLU A 93 -15.77 30.41 6.01
C GLU A 93 -14.46 30.95 6.61
N ASN A 94 -14.55 31.87 7.56
CA ASN A 94 -13.39 32.44 8.27
C ASN A 94 -12.28 33.00 7.35
N GLY A 95 -12.64 33.51 6.17
CA GLY A 95 -11.66 34.01 5.19
C GLY A 95 -10.86 32.89 4.49
N ILE A 96 -11.36 31.66 4.49
CA ILE A 96 -10.81 30.51 3.77
C ILE A 96 -11.83 30.02 2.76
N ARG A 97 -11.35 29.73 1.55
CA ARG A 97 -12.13 29.02 0.53
C ARG A 97 -11.74 27.55 0.58
N ILE A 98 -12.75 26.68 0.58
CA ILE A 98 -12.56 25.22 0.51
C ILE A 98 -12.99 24.77 -0.88
N LEU A 99 -12.04 24.21 -1.63
CA LEU A 99 -12.21 23.81 -3.03
C LEU A 99 -12.09 22.29 -3.17
N GLU A 100 -12.98 21.67 -3.94
CA GLU A 100 -12.89 20.29 -4.40
C GLU A 100 -12.48 20.26 -5.87
N ASN A 101 -11.24 19.85 -6.10
CA ASN A 101 -10.68 19.70 -7.44
C ASN A 101 -10.92 18.29 -7.98
N PRO A 102 -11.03 18.12 -9.31
CA PRO A 102 -11.05 16.81 -9.94
C PRO A 102 -9.82 15.96 -9.57
N GLY A 103 -9.97 14.64 -9.58
CA GLY A 103 -8.90 13.70 -9.22
C GLY A 103 -8.72 13.51 -7.71
N GLY A 104 -9.71 13.93 -6.91
CA GLY A 104 -9.76 13.62 -5.48
C GLY A 104 -8.88 14.51 -4.60
N GLU A 105 -8.89 15.82 -4.84
CA GLU A 105 -8.14 16.80 -4.05
C GLU A 105 -9.05 17.83 -3.39
N LEU A 106 -8.97 17.92 -2.06
CA LEU A 106 -9.53 19.01 -1.27
C LEU A 106 -8.45 20.07 -1.03
N ARG A 107 -8.75 21.35 -1.22
CA ARG A 107 -7.77 22.43 -1.05
C ARG A 107 -8.32 23.56 -0.19
N TYR A 108 -7.56 23.92 0.83
CA TYR A 108 -7.78 25.11 1.65
C TYR A 108 -6.97 26.26 1.07
N GLN A 109 -7.62 27.37 0.75
CA GLN A 109 -6.98 28.57 0.24
C GLN A 109 -7.32 29.76 1.13
N ALA A 110 -6.31 30.34 1.79
CA ALA A 110 -6.47 31.61 2.46
C ALA A 110 -6.87 32.67 1.42
N GLN A 111 -7.87 33.48 1.74
CA GLN A 111 -8.21 34.61 0.90
C GLN A 111 -7.16 35.70 1.13
N ASP A 112 -6.48 36.13 0.07
CA ASP A 112 -5.69 37.36 0.08
C ASP A 112 -6.64 38.53 0.37
N LEU A 113 -6.75 38.90 1.65
CA LEU A 113 -7.26 40.20 2.04
C LEU A 113 -6.15 41.18 1.69
N ALA A 114 -6.22 41.72 0.48
CA ALA A 114 -5.32 42.76 0.03
C ALA A 114 -5.24 43.86 1.09
N GLY A 115 -4.06 44.00 1.72
CA GLY A 115 -3.67 45.20 2.43
C GLY A 115 -4.32 45.45 3.79
N ASP A 116 -4.37 44.45 4.69
CA ASP A 116 -4.51 44.79 6.10
C ASP A 116 -3.58 43.99 6.99
N THR A 117 -2.60 44.72 7.54
CA THR A 117 -1.71 44.32 8.62
C THR A 117 -2.55 44.13 9.88
N ILE A 118 -3.28 43.02 9.97
CA ILE A 118 -4.11 42.71 11.13
C ILE A 118 -3.72 41.34 11.66
N PHE A 119 -2.52 41.28 12.24
CA PHE A 119 -2.30 40.51 13.47
C PHE A 119 -2.96 41.26 14.65
N ASN A 120 -4.24 41.68 14.53
CA ASN A 120 -4.99 42.03 15.73
C ASN A 120 -5.48 40.74 16.36
N SER A 121 -4.94 40.55 17.55
CA SER A 121 -5.16 39.53 18.57
C SER A 121 -6.60 39.40 19.08
N ASN A 122 -7.60 39.44 18.20
CA ASN A 122 -8.86 38.79 18.51
C ASN A 122 -8.66 37.31 18.17
N GLN A 123 -8.36 36.53 19.20
CA GLN A 123 -8.32 35.07 19.18
C GLN A 123 -9.67 34.53 18.68
N THR A 124 -9.90 34.53 17.37
CA THR A 124 -10.94 33.69 16.80
C THR A 124 -10.53 32.28 17.13
N ALA A 125 -11.35 31.58 17.93
CA ALA A 125 -11.07 30.22 18.32
C ALA A 125 -10.80 29.35 17.08
N MET A 126 -9.81 28.47 17.15
CA MET A 126 -9.54 27.53 16.06
C MET A 126 -10.80 26.72 15.77
N VAL A 127 -11.22 26.77 14.51
CA VAL A 127 -12.31 25.95 14.01
C VAL A 127 -11.71 24.67 13.47
N TYR A 128 -12.23 23.52 13.89
CA TYR A 128 -11.69 22.22 13.49
C TYR A 128 -12.60 21.54 12.47
N HIS A 129 -11.96 21.02 11.42
CA HIS A 129 -12.59 20.19 10.42
C HIS A 129 -12.12 18.75 10.53
N VAL A 130 -12.90 17.83 9.98
CA VAL A 130 -12.52 16.43 9.85
C VAL A 130 -12.78 15.96 8.43
N ILE A 131 -11.75 15.49 7.76
CA ILE A 131 -11.90 14.74 6.51
C ILE A 131 -11.81 13.24 6.83
N LYS A 132 -12.70 12.44 6.24
CA LYS A 132 -12.75 10.99 6.42
C LYS A 132 -12.80 10.27 5.09
N THR A 133 -11.94 9.29 4.90
CA THR A 133 -12.01 8.35 3.79
C THR A 133 -12.73 7.08 4.29
N PRO A 134 -13.84 6.66 3.66
CA PRO A 134 -14.46 5.38 3.97
C PRO A 134 -13.55 4.23 3.52
N ARG A 135 -13.96 2.99 3.83
CA ARG A 135 -13.42 1.82 3.13
C ARG A 135 -13.64 1.98 1.62
N GLY A 136 -12.65 1.60 0.82
CA GLY A 136 -12.60 1.82 -0.62
C GLY A 136 -12.54 3.29 -1.06
N GLY A 137 -12.20 4.20 -0.16
CA GLY A 137 -11.93 5.60 -0.46
C GLY A 137 -10.48 5.97 -0.16
N GLN A 138 -9.85 6.75 -1.02
CA GLN A 138 -8.63 7.48 -0.68
C GLN A 138 -8.83 8.94 -1.06
N TYR A 139 -8.07 9.86 -0.48
CA TYR A 139 -8.24 11.28 -0.84
C TYR A 139 -7.00 12.10 -0.53
N LYS A 140 -6.77 13.15 -1.31
CA LYS A 140 -5.72 14.13 -1.06
C LYS A 140 -6.32 15.39 -0.47
N ILE A 141 -5.65 15.97 0.52
CA ILE A 141 -5.96 17.28 1.06
C ILE A 141 -4.71 18.17 1.04
N VAL A 142 -4.88 19.43 0.68
CA VAL A 142 -3.90 20.50 0.84
C VAL A 142 -4.41 21.43 1.94
N LEU A 143 -3.71 21.44 3.06
CA LEU A 143 -4.05 22.21 4.26
C LEU A 143 -3.74 23.70 4.06
N SER A 144 -4.19 24.54 4.99
CA SER A 144 -4.07 26.01 4.89
C SER A 144 -2.63 26.52 4.88
N ASP A 145 -1.68 25.75 5.42
CA ASP A 145 -0.24 26.01 5.40
C ASP A 145 0.46 25.46 4.14
N GLY A 146 -0.29 24.85 3.21
CA GLY A 146 0.24 24.21 2.01
C GLY A 146 0.73 22.77 2.21
N THR A 147 0.72 22.24 3.45
CA THR A 147 1.03 20.82 3.71
C THR A 147 0.07 19.94 2.92
N LYS A 148 0.62 18.96 2.20
CA LYS A 148 -0.18 17.99 1.44
C LYS A 148 -0.29 16.70 2.23
N VAL A 149 -1.49 16.15 2.31
CA VAL A 149 -1.76 14.90 3.01
C VAL A 149 -2.58 13.99 2.10
N TRP A 150 -2.14 12.75 1.95
CA TRP A 150 -2.92 11.71 1.31
C TRP A 150 -3.46 10.80 2.42
N LEU A 151 -4.74 10.51 2.39
CA LEU A 151 -5.43 9.60 3.31
C LEU A 151 -5.74 8.31 2.57
N ASN A 152 -5.33 7.18 3.16
CA ASN A 152 -5.68 5.87 2.63
C ASN A 152 -7.10 5.46 3.06
N ALA A 153 -7.57 4.28 2.66
CA ALA A 153 -8.88 3.76 3.03
C ALA A 153 -9.10 3.67 4.54
N ALA A 154 -10.34 3.90 4.97
CA ALA A 154 -10.74 3.84 6.38
C ALA A 154 -9.92 4.75 7.32
N SER A 155 -9.61 5.98 6.86
CA SER A 155 -8.78 6.93 7.60
C SER A 155 -9.53 8.23 7.89
N SER A 156 -9.04 9.00 8.86
CA SER A 156 -9.56 10.32 9.17
C SER A 156 -8.47 11.26 9.67
N LEU A 157 -8.51 12.50 9.20
CA LEU A 157 -7.66 13.58 9.69
C LEU A 157 -8.54 14.67 10.29
N ARG A 158 -8.26 15.05 11.54
CA ARG A 158 -8.82 16.23 12.20
C ARG A 158 -7.76 17.32 12.24
N TYR A 159 -8.09 18.52 11.78
CA TYR A 159 -7.15 19.61 11.59
C TYR A 159 -7.88 20.95 11.75
N PRO A 160 -7.19 22.02 12.18
CA PRO A 160 -7.80 23.34 12.22
C PRO A 160 -7.94 23.91 10.80
N ASP A 161 -8.91 24.79 10.59
CA ASP A 161 -9.08 25.54 9.35
C ASP A 161 -7.87 26.45 9.08
N LYS A 162 -7.26 27.00 10.14
CA LYS A 162 -5.97 27.71 10.13
C LYS A 162 -5.09 27.25 11.29
N PHE A 163 -3.80 27.06 11.01
CA PHE A 163 -2.82 26.83 12.06
C PHE A 163 -2.47 28.11 12.84
N ASN A 164 -2.08 27.97 14.10
CA ASN A 164 -1.52 29.08 14.87
C ASN A 164 -0.05 29.30 14.51
N THR A 165 0.55 30.31 15.13
CA THR A 165 1.93 30.73 14.90
C THR A 165 2.96 29.97 15.76
N THR A 166 2.56 28.99 16.56
CA THR A 166 3.47 28.27 17.48
C THR A 166 3.56 26.75 17.23
N VAL A 167 2.51 26.14 16.67
CA VAL A 167 2.45 24.71 16.33
C VAL A 167 1.40 24.45 15.25
N ARG A 168 1.76 23.62 14.27
CA ARG A 168 0.84 23.11 13.24
C ARG A 168 0.39 21.71 13.61
N GLU A 169 -0.73 21.58 14.32
CA GLU A 169 -1.15 20.30 14.91
C GLU A 169 -2.36 19.67 14.21
N VAL A 170 -2.26 18.37 13.91
CA VAL A 170 -3.33 17.54 13.37
C VAL A 170 -3.46 16.22 14.14
N GLU A 171 -4.63 15.59 14.08
CA GLU A 171 -4.88 14.26 14.66
C GLU A 171 -5.25 13.26 13.55
N LEU A 172 -4.54 12.14 13.50
CA LEU A 172 -4.72 11.09 12.49
C LEU A 172 -5.29 9.82 13.12
N LYS A 173 -6.29 9.23 12.45
CA LYS A 173 -6.68 7.83 12.62
C LYS A 173 -6.60 7.11 11.29
N GLY A 174 -6.09 5.88 11.26
CA GLY A 174 -5.82 5.13 10.03
C GLY A 174 -4.45 5.44 9.46
N GLU A 175 -4.35 5.64 8.17
CA GLU A 175 -3.07 5.88 7.48
C GLU A 175 -3.08 7.14 6.62
N ALA A 176 -1.97 7.86 6.69
CA ALA A 176 -1.73 9.02 5.85
C ALA A 176 -0.26 9.23 5.55
N TYR A 177 0.00 9.72 4.34
CA TYR A 177 1.28 10.22 3.89
C TYR A 177 1.29 11.75 3.89
N PHE A 178 2.35 12.36 4.40
CA PHE A 178 2.48 13.80 4.59
C PHE A 178 3.67 14.34 3.79
N GLU A 179 3.45 15.46 3.09
CA GLU A 179 4.50 16.33 2.57
C GLU A 179 4.42 17.68 3.29
N VAL A 180 5.32 17.90 4.25
CA VAL A 180 5.34 19.09 5.10
C VAL A 180 6.46 20.01 4.63
N GLY A 181 6.09 21.23 4.23
CA GLY A 181 7.04 22.30 3.92
C GLY A 181 7.60 22.98 5.18
N GLU A 182 8.75 23.62 5.01
CA GLU A 182 9.37 24.44 6.06
C GLU A 182 8.57 25.74 6.25
N GLN A 183 8.36 26.13 7.51
CA GLN A 183 7.64 27.35 7.87
C GLN A 183 8.21 27.93 9.17
N ASP A 184 9.18 28.84 9.07
CA ASP A 184 9.76 29.64 10.18
C ASP A 184 10.07 28.83 11.46
N SER A 185 10.53 27.58 11.30
CA SER A 185 10.76 26.63 12.41
C SER A 185 9.54 26.28 13.27
N ILE A 186 8.31 26.58 12.83
CA ILE A 186 7.07 26.16 13.49
C ILE A 186 6.87 24.65 13.26
N PRO A 187 6.89 23.82 14.33
CA PRO A 187 6.79 22.38 14.18
C PRO A 187 5.40 21.97 13.70
N PHE A 188 5.37 20.96 12.84
CA PHE A 188 4.18 20.22 12.46
C PHE A 188 4.08 18.95 13.29
N VAL A 189 2.96 18.76 13.97
CA VAL A 189 2.74 17.69 14.93
C VAL A 189 1.56 16.84 14.48
N VAL A 190 1.81 15.55 14.23
CA VAL A 190 0.77 14.56 14.00
C VAL A 190 0.54 13.76 15.28
N LYS A 191 -0.65 13.88 15.86
CA LYS A 191 -1.10 13.07 16.98
C LYS A 191 -1.79 11.80 16.49
N SER A 192 -1.47 10.67 17.10
CA SER A 192 -2.26 9.44 16.99
C SER A 192 -2.50 8.83 18.37
N SER A 193 -3.10 7.63 18.42
CA SER A 193 -3.47 6.96 19.67
C SER A 193 -2.27 6.66 20.59
N LEU A 194 -1.15 6.21 20.02
CA LEU A 194 0.01 5.71 20.76
C LEU A 194 1.25 6.60 20.67
N GLN A 195 1.25 7.63 19.83
CA GLN A 195 2.43 8.45 19.58
C GLN A 195 2.11 9.89 19.17
N LYS A 196 3.15 10.71 19.18
CA LYS A 196 3.23 12.00 18.48
C LYS A 196 4.45 11.99 17.57
N SER A 197 4.27 12.49 16.35
CA SER A 197 5.34 12.71 15.39
C SER A 197 5.52 14.20 15.18
N LEU A 198 6.73 14.71 15.42
CA LEU A 198 7.05 16.13 15.29
C LEU A 198 8.07 16.30 14.15
N VAL A 199 7.75 17.17 13.19
CA VAL A 199 8.63 17.50 12.06
C VAL A 199 8.66 19.00 11.85
N THR A 200 9.78 19.55 11.37
CA THR A 200 9.84 20.93 10.87
C THR A 200 9.51 20.99 9.38
N ALA A 201 10.09 20.05 8.62
CA ALA A 201 9.81 19.79 7.21
C ALA A 201 10.20 18.34 6.89
N GLY A 202 9.50 17.72 5.96
CA GLY A 202 9.81 16.35 5.56
C GLY A 202 8.66 15.59 4.93
N HIS A 203 8.98 14.39 4.47
CA HIS A 203 8.05 13.44 3.86
C HIS A 203 8.02 12.17 4.69
N PHE A 204 6.84 11.74 5.13
CA PHE A 204 6.70 10.57 6.00
C PHE A 204 5.32 9.94 5.87
N ASN A 205 5.23 8.64 6.14
CA ASN A 205 3.97 7.90 6.24
C ASN A 205 3.70 7.53 7.70
N ILE A 206 2.44 7.56 8.12
CA ILE A 206 1.99 7.05 9.41
C ILE A 206 0.84 6.09 9.18
N SER A 207 0.94 4.86 9.69
CA SER A 207 -0.15 3.89 9.74
C SER A 207 -0.48 3.55 11.20
N ASN A 208 -1.71 3.85 11.64
CA ASN A 208 -2.12 3.72 13.05
C ASN A 208 -3.50 3.06 13.24
N TYR A 209 -3.92 2.23 12.29
CA TYR A 209 -5.21 1.57 12.36
C TYR A 209 -5.39 0.77 13.66
N ALA A 210 -6.58 0.82 14.25
CA ALA A 210 -6.86 0.18 15.53
C ALA A 210 -6.88 -1.36 15.47
N ASP A 211 -7.09 -1.93 14.29
CA ASP A 211 -7.08 -3.36 14.01
C ASP A 211 -5.69 -3.88 13.55
N ASP A 212 -4.69 -3.00 13.47
CA ASP A 212 -3.30 -3.38 13.23
C ASP A 212 -2.56 -3.58 14.57
N PRO A 213 -1.63 -4.56 14.65
CA PRO A 213 -0.93 -4.87 15.89
C PRO A 213 0.12 -3.83 16.29
N VAL A 214 0.50 -2.96 15.36
CA VAL A 214 1.57 -1.97 15.52
C VAL A 214 1.18 -0.68 14.79
N THR A 215 1.50 0.46 15.40
CA THR A 215 1.49 1.76 14.72
C THR A 215 2.88 2.00 14.14
N THR A 216 2.97 2.36 12.86
CA THR A 216 4.24 2.63 12.19
C THR A 216 4.36 4.09 11.76
N VAL A 217 5.60 4.60 11.79
CA VAL A 217 6.00 5.87 11.18
C VAL A 217 7.22 5.62 10.33
N THR A 218 7.13 5.85 9.04
CA THR A 218 8.23 5.65 8.08
C THR A 218 8.69 7.01 7.58
N LEU A 219 9.98 7.33 7.75
CA LEU A 219 10.53 8.61 7.29
C LEU A 219 11.18 8.45 5.91
N LEU A 220 10.72 9.25 4.95
CA LEU A 220 11.26 9.28 3.58
C LEU A 220 12.27 10.41 3.39
N GLN A 221 12.00 11.58 3.97
CA GLN A 221 12.84 12.77 3.85
C GLN A 221 12.68 13.66 5.06
N GLY A 222 13.76 14.34 5.46
CA GLY A 222 13.77 15.29 6.58
C GLY A 222 14.22 14.63 7.87
N HIS A 223 13.74 15.15 9.01
CA HIS A 223 14.01 14.64 10.35
C HIS A 223 12.70 14.63 11.14
N LEU A 224 12.48 13.58 11.93
CA LEU A 224 11.24 13.39 12.69
C LEU A 224 11.56 12.96 14.11
N GLU A 225 11.04 13.69 15.09
CA GLU A 225 11.01 13.22 16.49
C GLU A 225 9.76 12.37 16.69
N LEU A 226 9.95 11.13 17.11
CA LEU A 226 8.87 10.22 17.45
C LEU A 226 8.80 10.06 18.96
N VAL A 227 7.64 10.39 19.53
CA VAL A 227 7.38 10.34 20.97
C VAL A 227 6.27 9.34 21.25
N SER A 228 6.59 8.25 21.94
CA SER A 228 5.59 7.30 22.44
C SER A 228 4.81 7.92 23.60
N VAL A 229 3.48 7.87 23.56
CA VAL A 229 2.62 8.40 24.63
C VAL A 229 2.17 7.34 25.64
N ASN A 230 2.81 6.16 25.62
CA ASN A 230 2.47 5.07 26.54
C ASN A 230 2.76 5.40 28.00
N LYS A 231 1.79 5.05 28.86
CA LYS A 231 1.85 5.24 30.32
C LYS A 231 2.29 3.98 31.09
N SER A 232 2.53 2.86 30.40
CA SER A 232 2.66 1.53 31.03
C SER A 232 4.06 1.11 31.47
N LYS A 233 5.09 1.96 31.38
CA LYS A 233 6.32 1.68 32.14
C LYS A 233 6.02 1.93 33.62
N LYS A 234 6.15 0.88 34.43
CA LYS A 234 6.10 0.97 35.90
C LYS A 234 6.97 2.14 36.34
N ALA A 235 6.41 2.96 37.22
CA ALA A 235 6.92 4.24 37.71
C ALA A 235 8.22 4.16 38.55
N SER A 236 9.20 3.34 38.16
CA SER A 236 10.42 3.09 38.95
C SER A 236 11.74 3.30 38.21
N ASP A 237 11.75 3.74 36.95
CA ASP A 237 12.94 4.33 36.33
C ASP A 237 12.49 5.40 35.33
N ASP A 238 12.75 6.66 35.69
CA ASP A 238 12.65 7.91 34.92
C ASP A 238 11.37 8.11 34.04
N LEU A 239 10.53 9.08 34.42
CA LEU A 239 9.26 9.44 33.77
C LEU A 239 9.44 10.15 32.41
N THR A 240 10.40 9.73 31.60
CA THR A 240 10.57 10.25 30.24
C THR A 240 9.76 9.39 29.25
N PRO A 241 8.84 9.96 28.45
CA PRO A 241 8.26 9.23 27.34
C PRO A 241 9.40 8.73 26.45
N GLU A 242 9.27 7.53 25.89
CA GLU A 242 10.28 7.00 24.98
C GLU A 242 10.29 7.86 23.70
N ARG A 243 11.42 8.53 23.48
CA ARG A 243 11.64 9.44 22.34
C ARG A 243 12.77 8.92 21.48
N VAL A 244 12.59 8.95 20.18
CA VAL A 244 13.63 8.63 19.21
C VAL A 244 13.59 9.62 18.05
N TRP A 245 14.75 9.84 17.44
CA TRP A 245 14.86 10.58 16.19
C TRP A 245 14.91 9.58 15.04
N LEU A 246 14.10 9.81 14.02
CA LEU A 246 14.13 9.04 12.78
C LEU A 246 14.96 9.80 11.75
N GLU A 247 15.78 9.05 11.01
CA GLU A 247 16.45 9.46 9.78
C GLU A 247 15.75 8.83 8.56
N PRO A 248 15.91 9.38 7.35
CA PRO A 248 15.36 8.77 6.14
C PRO A 248 15.73 7.28 6.03
N GLY A 249 14.74 6.42 5.77
CA GLY A 249 14.91 4.96 5.79
C GLY A 249 14.62 4.29 7.13
N ASP A 250 14.36 5.05 8.20
CA ASP A 250 13.88 4.52 9.46
C ASP A 250 12.37 4.32 9.48
N GLU A 251 11.96 3.28 10.18
CA GLU A 251 10.58 3.06 10.59
C GLU A 251 10.48 2.82 12.10
N GLY A 252 9.65 3.62 12.76
CA GLY A 252 9.34 3.49 14.18
C GLY A 252 8.10 2.63 14.37
N TRP A 253 8.24 1.51 15.09
CA TRP A 253 7.17 0.58 15.46
C TRP A 253 6.72 0.86 16.89
N VAL A 254 5.51 1.38 17.05
CA VAL A 254 4.93 1.73 18.34
C VAL A 254 3.80 0.78 18.68
N THR A 255 3.93 0.14 19.84
CA THR A 255 2.92 -0.78 20.41
C THR A 255 2.51 -0.29 21.80
N ALA A 256 1.52 -0.93 22.44
CA ALA A 256 1.15 -0.64 23.83
C ALA A 256 2.28 -0.91 24.86
N THR A 257 3.32 -1.67 24.47
CA THR A 257 4.39 -2.10 25.37
C THR A 257 5.72 -1.39 25.16
N GLY A 258 5.89 -0.68 24.04
CA GLY A 258 7.14 0.03 23.76
C GLY A 258 7.26 0.48 22.32
N LEU A 259 8.39 1.15 22.06
CA LEU A 259 8.80 1.63 20.75
C LEU A 259 10.03 0.83 20.27
N LYS A 260 10.08 0.51 18.99
CA LYS A 260 11.24 -0.10 18.34
C LYS A 260 11.56 0.64 17.05
N LEU A 261 12.84 0.88 16.77
CA LEU A 261 13.31 1.41 15.50
C LEU A 261 13.80 0.27 14.59
N VAL A 262 13.44 0.29 13.31
CA VAL A 262 13.93 -0.63 12.29
C VAL A 262 14.30 0.12 11.02
N LYS A 263 15.23 -0.43 10.23
CA LYS A 263 15.55 0.09 8.89
C LYS A 263 14.68 -0.60 7.84
N VAL A 264 14.11 0.17 6.93
CA VAL A 264 13.24 -0.31 5.85
C VAL A 264 13.53 0.40 4.53
N HIS A 265 13.00 -0.13 3.44
CA HIS A 265 12.89 0.61 2.18
C HIS A 265 11.58 1.42 2.23
N PRO A 266 11.63 2.77 2.26
CA PRO A 266 10.43 3.56 2.51
C PRO A 266 9.35 3.46 1.42
N ASP A 267 9.72 3.03 0.21
CA ASP A 267 8.81 2.90 -0.93
C ASP A 267 7.63 1.95 -0.65
N GLU A 268 7.85 0.90 0.16
CA GLU A 268 6.77 -0.03 0.54
C GLU A 268 5.66 0.69 1.33
N SER A 269 6.04 1.59 2.24
CA SER A 269 5.11 2.36 3.09
C SER A 269 4.23 3.35 2.31
N ILE A 270 4.62 3.72 1.08
CA ILE A 270 3.89 4.66 0.23
C ILE A 270 3.38 4.04 -1.07
N SER A 271 3.56 2.72 -1.25
CA SER A 271 3.10 1.97 -2.41
C SER A 271 1.60 2.18 -2.66
N TRP A 272 0.80 2.23 -1.59
CA TRP A 272 -0.65 2.45 -1.64
C TRP A 272 -1.02 3.78 -2.31
N LYS A 273 -0.25 4.84 -2.02
CA LYS A 273 -0.41 6.19 -2.61
C LYS A 273 -0.01 6.17 -4.09
N ASN A 274 0.95 5.33 -4.45
CA ASN A 274 1.41 5.14 -5.82
C ASN A 274 0.55 4.14 -6.62
N GLY A 275 -0.53 3.63 -6.04
CA GLY A 275 -1.49 2.76 -6.72
C GLY A 275 -1.15 1.27 -6.66
N TYR A 276 -0.31 0.84 -5.73
CA TYR A 276 0.11 -0.55 -5.57
C TYR A 276 -0.18 -1.08 -4.18
N PHE A 277 -0.52 -2.37 -4.11
CA PHE A 277 -0.26 -3.18 -2.94
C PHE A 277 1.16 -3.71 -3.08
N GLN A 278 2.00 -3.50 -2.07
CA GLN A 278 3.36 -4.02 -2.04
C GLN A 278 3.59 -4.72 -0.72
N PHE A 279 4.03 -5.97 -0.79
CA PHE A 279 4.27 -6.79 0.38
C PHE A 279 5.69 -7.33 0.36
N SER A 280 6.36 -7.20 1.51
CA SER A 280 7.61 -7.87 1.81
C SER A 280 7.44 -8.76 3.03
N ASN A 281 7.46 -10.08 2.81
CA ASN A 281 7.31 -11.10 3.85
C ASN A 281 6.04 -10.91 4.73
N ALA A 282 4.95 -10.43 4.13
CA ALA A 282 3.71 -10.12 4.84
C ALA A 282 2.92 -11.40 5.17
N ASP A 283 2.34 -11.50 6.36
CA ASP A 283 1.42 -12.60 6.68
C ASP A 283 0.04 -12.40 6.04
N LEU A 284 -0.70 -13.50 5.86
CA LEU A 284 -2.03 -13.49 5.27
C LEU A 284 -3.01 -12.53 5.97
N LYS A 285 -2.95 -12.39 7.30
CA LYS A 285 -3.88 -11.49 8.00
C LYS A 285 -3.60 -10.04 7.67
N SER A 286 -2.33 -9.66 7.59
CA SER A 286 -1.90 -8.32 7.18
C SER A 286 -2.37 -7.99 5.75
N VAL A 287 -2.12 -8.88 4.78
CA VAL A 287 -2.62 -8.73 3.40
C VAL A 287 -4.14 -8.57 3.37
N MET A 288 -4.86 -9.45 4.07
CA MET A 288 -6.32 -9.41 4.08
C MET A 288 -6.91 -8.18 4.79
N ARG A 289 -6.23 -7.59 5.78
CA ARG A 289 -6.65 -6.31 6.39
C ARG A 289 -6.58 -5.16 5.38
N GLU A 290 -5.51 -5.07 4.62
CA GLU A 290 -5.40 -4.07 3.55
C GLU A 290 -6.46 -4.26 2.47
N MET A 291 -6.67 -5.51 2.03
CA MET A 291 -7.74 -5.83 1.07
C MET A 291 -9.12 -5.47 1.60
N SER A 292 -9.40 -5.80 2.85
CA SER A 292 -10.66 -5.48 3.54
C SER A 292 -10.95 -3.99 3.44
N ARG A 293 -9.98 -3.16 3.81
CA ARG A 293 -10.10 -1.69 3.75
C ARG A 293 -10.29 -1.19 2.32
N TRP A 294 -9.55 -1.72 1.34
CA TRP A 294 -9.59 -1.21 -0.03
C TRP A 294 -10.81 -1.64 -0.85
N TYR A 295 -11.25 -2.89 -0.73
CA TYR A 295 -12.39 -3.43 -1.49
C TYR A 295 -13.74 -3.32 -0.74
N ASP A 296 -13.73 -2.68 0.44
CA ASP A 296 -14.88 -2.58 1.34
C ASP A 296 -15.59 -3.93 1.59
N ALA A 297 -14.81 -4.91 2.07
CA ALA A 297 -15.34 -6.24 2.42
C ALA A 297 -14.79 -6.81 3.73
N ASP A 298 -15.67 -7.37 4.54
CA ASP A 298 -15.30 -8.02 5.80
C ASP A 298 -14.59 -9.35 5.52
N VAL A 299 -13.60 -9.71 6.32
CA VAL A 299 -12.81 -10.94 6.10
C VAL A 299 -13.18 -11.96 7.16
N ILE A 300 -13.60 -13.14 6.71
CA ILE A 300 -14.07 -14.22 7.57
C ILE A 300 -13.14 -15.42 7.41
N TYR A 301 -12.51 -15.86 8.50
CA TYR A 301 -11.60 -17.00 8.50
C TYR A 301 -12.33 -18.27 8.94
N GLU A 302 -12.26 -19.33 8.14
CA GLU A 302 -12.91 -20.62 8.44
C GLU A 302 -11.88 -21.75 8.61
N GLY A 303 -11.89 -22.39 9.79
CA GLY A 303 -10.98 -23.48 10.13
C GLY A 303 -9.53 -23.03 10.31
N ASP A 304 -8.59 -23.95 10.10
CA ASP A 304 -7.16 -23.64 10.17
C ASP A 304 -6.73 -22.79 8.98
N ILE A 305 -6.07 -21.66 9.27
CA ILE A 305 -5.54 -20.75 8.26
C ILE A 305 -4.06 -21.05 8.06
N PRO A 306 -3.60 -21.24 6.81
CA PRO A 306 -2.20 -21.55 6.56
C PRO A 306 -1.32 -20.35 6.92
N ASP A 307 -0.19 -20.62 7.58
CA ASP A 307 0.85 -19.63 7.83
C ASP A 307 1.70 -19.48 6.56
N VAL A 308 1.28 -18.54 5.70
CA VAL A 308 1.92 -18.22 4.43
C VAL A 308 2.41 -16.78 4.44
N LYS A 309 3.50 -16.55 3.72
CA LYS A 309 4.13 -15.24 3.54
C LYS A 309 3.98 -14.79 2.09
N PHE A 310 3.62 -13.53 1.92
CA PHE A 310 3.42 -12.90 0.63
C PHE A 310 4.55 -11.93 0.32
N ASN A 311 5.03 -12.01 -0.92
CA ASN A 311 6.01 -11.09 -1.48
C ASN A 311 5.54 -10.70 -2.88
N GLY A 312 5.65 -9.43 -3.21
CA GLY A 312 5.36 -8.93 -4.55
C GLY A 312 4.56 -7.64 -4.55
N GLU A 313 4.23 -7.22 -5.76
CA GLU A 313 3.55 -5.97 -6.04
C GLU A 313 2.37 -6.24 -6.97
N VAL A 314 1.22 -5.65 -6.66
CA VAL A 314 -0.01 -5.75 -7.47
C VAL A 314 -0.65 -4.38 -7.54
N ARG A 315 -1.11 -3.97 -8.73
CA ARG A 315 -1.83 -2.71 -8.86
C ARG A 315 -3.13 -2.74 -8.06
N ARG A 316 -3.52 -1.62 -7.44
CA ARG A 316 -4.75 -1.50 -6.62
C ARG A 316 -6.02 -1.35 -7.45
N ASP A 317 -5.91 -1.10 -8.75
CA ASP A 317 -7.05 -0.93 -9.65
C ASP A 317 -7.55 -2.25 -10.27
N VAL A 318 -6.88 -3.38 -9.99
CA VAL A 318 -7.41 -4.70 -10.31
C VAL A 318 -8.63 -5.01 -9.46
N SER A 319 -9.47 -5.94 -9.91
CA SER A 319 -10.61 -6.40 -9.10
C SER A 319 -10.17 -7.26 -7.92
N ALA A 320 -11.03 -7.37 -6.92
CA ALA A 320 -10.74 -8.25 -5.78
C ALA A 320 -10.55 -9.70 -6.22
N SER A 321 -11.35 -10.20 -7.15
CA SER A 321 -11.20 -11.55 -7.71
C SER A 321 -9.80 -11.80 -8.27
N ALA A 322 -9.32 -10.93 -9.16
CA ALA A 322 -8.01 -11.06 -9.79
C ALA A 322 -6.88 -11.03 -8.75
N PHE A 323 -6.98 -10.16 -7.74
CA PHE A 323 -6.00 -10.14 -6.65
C PHE A 323 -6.04 -11.44 -5.82
N LEU A 324 -7.23 -11.92 -5.44
CA LEU A 324 -7.39 -13.15 -4.66
C LEU A 324 -6.92 -14.40 -5.43
N GLU A 325 -7.08 -14.43 -6.74
CA GLU A 325 -6.55 -15.48 -7.61
C GLU A 325 -5.02 -15.55 -7.53
N MET A 326 -4.33 -14.41 -7.51
CA MET A 326 -2.88 -14.37 -7.31
C MET A 326 -2.48 -14.95 -5.95
N LEU A 327 -3.25 -14.68 -4.89
CA LEU A 327 -2.98 -15.25 -3.56
C LEU A 327 -3.29 -16.76 -3.49
N ALA A 328 -4.26 -17.25 -4.28
CA ALA A 328 -4.72 -18.62 -4.24
C ALA A 328 -3.63 -19.64 -4.59
N TYR A 329 -2.61 -19.23 -5.34
CA TYR A 329 -1.41 -20.04 -5.62
C TYR A 329 -0.69 -20.53 -4.34
N LEU A 330 -0.90 -19.89 -3.19
CA LEU A 330 -0.33 -20.29 -1.90
C LEU A 330 -1.21 -21.27 -1.10
N LYS A 331 -2.05 -22.07 -1.77
CA LYS A 331 -2.95 -23.07 -1.14
C LYS A 331 -3.97 -22.46 -0.19
N VAL A 332 -4.41 -21.23 -0.48
CA VAL A 332 -5.49 -20.54 0.21
C VAL A 332 -6.70 -20.50 -0.72
N LYS A 333 -7.87 -20.85 -0.21
CA LYS A 333 -9.14 -20.71 -0.94
C LYS A 333 -9.88 -19.48 -0.47
N PHE A 334 -10.38 -18.73 -1.43
CA PHE A 334 -11.18 -17.53 -1.20
C PHE A 334 -12.58 -17.70 -1.76
N LYS A 335 -13.56 -17.03 -1.16
CA LYS A 335 -14.91 -16.88 -1.71
C LYS A 335 -15.46 -15.51 -1.36
N ILE A 336 -15.84 -14.75 -2.37
CA ILE A 336 -16.59 -13.50 -2.20
C ILE A 336 -18.08 -13.84 -2.07
N ARG A 337 -18.76 -13.21 -1.11
CA ARG A 337 -20.22 -13.30 -0.96
C ARG A 337 -20.78 -12.02 -0.37
N LYS A 338 -22.11 -11.92 -0.31
CA LYS A 338 -22.79 -11.00 0.61
C LYS A 338 -23.36 -11.75 1.79
N ASN A 339 -23.34 -11.14 2.96
CA ASN A 339 -24.04 -11.66 4.12
C ASN A 339 -25.50 -11.23 4.16
N ASP A 340 -26.23 -11.66 5.18
CA ASP A 340 -27.66 -11.40 5.35
C ASP A 340 -28.01 -9.91 5.47
N GLN A 341 -27.02 -9.06 5.79
CA GLN A 341 -27.16 -7.60 5.85
C GLN A 341 -26.73 -6.90 4.55
N GLY A 342 -26.35 -7.66 3.52
CA GLY A 342 -25.90 -7.15 2.24
C GLY A 342 -24.46 -6.61 2.24
N ARG A 343 -23.68 -6.82 3.31
CA ARG A 343 -22.25 -6.46 3.36
C ARG A 343 -21.43 -7.48 2.61
N ASN A 344 -20.39 -7.00 1.92
CA ASN A 344 -19.46 -7.86 1.20
C ASN A 344 -18.59 -8.61 2.21
N GLU A 345 -18.40 -9.90 2.00
CA GLU A 345 -17.51 -10.75 2.79
C GLU A 345 -16.54 -11.52 1.88
N ILE A 346 -15.30 -11.63 2.32
CA ILE A 346 -14.29 -12.52 1.76
C ILE A 346 -14.05 -13.65 2.76
N LEU A 347 -14.53 -14.83 2.44
CA LEU A 347 -14.22 -16.05 3.19
C LEU A 347 -12.82 -16.52 2.83
N VAL A 348 -12.02 -16.85 3.84
CA VAL A 348 -10.65 -17.34 3.73
C VAL A 348 -10.55 -18.69 4.43
N ARG A 349 -10.11 -19.72 3.69
CA ARG A 349 -9.95 -21.07 4.24
C ARG A 349 -8.75 -21.78 3.61
N ARG A 350 -8.20 -22.78 4.29
CA ARG A 350 -7.14 -23.63 3.72
C ARG A 350 -7.64 -24.47 2.56
N GLN A 351 -6.83 -24.59 1.51
CA GLN A 351 -7.05 -25.62 0.49
C GLN A 351 -6.68 -26.99 1.06
N ARG A 352 -7.66 -27.90 1.17
CA ARG A 352 -7.39 -29.31 1.46
C ARG A 352 -6.84 -29.97 0.20
N ASN A 353 -5.74 -30.71 0.33
CA ASN A 353 -5.30 -31.62 -0.72
C ASN A 353 -6.35 -32.74 -0.81
N ASN A 354 -6.94 -32.95 -1.98
CA ASN A 354 -7.67 -34.17 -2.29
C ASN A 354 -6.68 -35.29 -2.64
#